data_AF-A0A8S8YQT2-F1
#
_entry.id   AF-A0A8S8YQT2-F1
#
_cell.length_a   1.000
_cell.length_b   1.000
_cell.length_c   1.000
_cell.angle_alpha   90.00
_cell.angle_beta   90.00
_cell.angle_gamma   90.00
#
_symmetry.space_group_name_H-M   'P 1'
#
loop_
_entity.id
_entity.type
_entity.pdbx_description
1 polymer ?
#
loop_
_entity_poly.entity_id
_entity_poly.type
_entity_poly.pdbx_seq_one_letter_code
_entity_poly.pdbx_strand_id
1 'polypeptide(L)' 'MELTGLPPLATWTGGTIPFMAMMQGKYPEAMFLCTGTSGPGNNAHGPDEKLHIPSSKRLTVALSATIAAISENL' A
#
# COMPACT_ATOMS: atom_id res chain seq x y z
N MET A 1 14.76 4.76 -10.90
CA MET A 1 14.88 3.36 -10.44
C MET A 1 13.61 2.63 -10.84
N GLU A 2 13.71 1.53 -11.59
CA GLU A 2 12.56 0.68 -11.88
C GLU A 2 12.41 -0.33 -10.72
N LEU A 3 11.42 -0.12 -9.85
CA LEU A 3 11.31 -0.84 -8.56
C LEU A 3 10.66 -2.22 -8.69
N THR A 4 9.69 -2.34 -9.58
CA THR A 4 8.78 -3.51 -9.68
C THR A 4 8.75 -4.14 -11.07
N GLY A 5 9.35 -3.51 -12.09
CA GLY A 5 9.25 -3.95 -13.48
C GLY A 5 7.88 -3.72 -14.14
N LEU A 6 6.96 -3.06 -13.44
CA LEU A 6 5.57 -2.82 -13.84
C LEU A 6 5.14 -1.42 -13.41
N PRO A 7 4.27 -0.72 -14.18
CA PRO A 7 3.73 0.56 -13.75
C PRO A 7 2.88 0.42 -12.47
N PRO A 8 2.79 1.48 -11.65
CA PRO A 8 1.89 1.47 -10.49
C PRO A 8 0.44 1.31 -10.94
N LEU A 9 -0.34 0.56 -10.17
CA LEU A 9 -1.76 0.33 -10.42
C LEU A 9 -2.59 0.92 -9.27
N ALA A 10 -3.37 1.95 -9.57
CA ALA A 10 -4.43 2.41 -8.67
C ALA A 10 -5.66 1.50 -8.83
N THR A 11 -6.22 1.05 -7.71
CA THR A 11 -7.40 0.18 -7.69
C THR A 11 -8.25 0.48 -6.45
N TRP A 12 -9.47 -0.03 -6.46
CA TRP A 12 -10.38 0.03 -5.32
C TRP A 12 -10.33 -1.29 -4.54
N THR A 13 -10.45 -1.21 -3.22
CA THR A 13 -10.55 -2.39 -2.34
C THR A 13 -11.99 -2.54 -1.86
N GLY A 14 -12.49 -3.78 -1.82
CA GLY A 14 -13.83 -4.07 -1.28
C GLY A 14 -13.89 -4.11 0.25
N GLY A 15 -12.75 -4.12 0.93
CA GLY A 15 -12.68 -4.09 2.39
C GLY A 15 -12.83 -2.68 2.96
N THR A 16 -13.13 -2.58 4.25
CA THR A 16 -13.28 -1.31 4.96
C THR A 16 -12.07 -1.03 5.85
N ILE A 17 -11.51 0.18 5.75
CA ILE A 17 -10.51 0.71 6.69
C ILE A 17 -11.10 1.97 7.35
N PRO A 18 -11.87 1.84 8.46
CA PRO A 18 -12.61 2.98 9.05
C PRO A 18 -11.72 4.16 9.44
N PHE A 19 -10.47 3.87 9.81
CA PHE A 19 -9.47 4.89 10.13
C PHE A 19 -9.22 5.85 8.96
N MET A 20 -9.28 5.38 7.72
CA MET A 20 -9.10 6.25 6.55
C MET A 20 -10.23 7.28 6.42
N ALA A 21 -11.48 6.88 6.65
CA ALA A 21 -12.61 7.81 6.61
C ALA A 21 -12.48 8.89 7.70
N MET A 22 -12.06 8.50 8.91
CA MET A 22 -11.80 9.46 10.00
C MET A 22 -10.66 10.43 9.65
N MET A 23 -9.58 9.92 9.07
CA MET A 23 -8.41 10.73 8.69
C MET A 23 -8.74 11.70 7.55
N GLN A 24 -9.49 11.26 6.54
CA GLN A 24 -9.96 12.11 5.45
C GLN A 24 -10.89 13.22 5.94
N GLY A 25 -11.78 12.92 6.91
CA GLY A 25 -12.64 13.93 7.53
C GLY A 25 -11.86 14.95 8.37
N LYS A 26 -10.81 14.50 9.08
CA LYS A 26 -9.99 15.37 9.94
C LYS A 26 -8.96 16.20 9.18
N TYR A 27 -8.37 15.63 8.12
CA TYR A 27 -7.30 16.24 7.33
C TYR A 27 -7.66 16.21 5.85
N PRO A 28 -8.57 17.10 5.40
CA PRO A 28 -9.10 17.07 4.03
C PRO A 28 -8.03 17.32 2.95
N GLU A 29 -6.98 18.06 3.28
CA GLU A 29 -5.87 18.38 2.37
C GLU A 29 -4.76 17.32 2.38
N ALA A 30 -4.83 16.31 3.24
CA ALA A 30 -3.80 15.28 3.31
C ALA A 30 -3.93 14.31 2.13
N MET A 31 -2.80 14.02 1.48
CA MET A 31 -2.71 12.94 0.49
C MET A 31 -2.43 11.61 1.19
N PHE A 32 -3.09 10.54 0.74
CA PHE A 32 -2.93 9.20 1.31
C PHE A 32 -2.48 8.20 0.25
N LEU A 33 -1.49 7.39 0.60
CA LEU A 33 -1.10 6.19 -0.15
C LEU A 33 -1.56 4.94 0.63
N CYS A 34 -2.71 4.39 0.24
CA CYS A 34 -3.20 3.12 0.78
C CYS A 34 -2.71 1.96 -0.10
N THR A 35 -1.90 1.06 0.45
CA THR A 35 -1.33 -0.06 -0.31
C THR A 35 -1.05 -1.25 0.62
N GLY A 36 -0.72 -2.42 0.05
CA GLY A 36 -0.50 -3.66 0.78
C GLY A 36 -0.14 -4.84 -0.13
N THR A 37 0.03 -6.02 0.47
CA THR A 37 0.39 -7.26 -0.26
C THR A 37 -0.69 -8.34 -0.25
N SER A 38 -1.93 -7.98 0.07
CA SER A 38 -3.08 -8.90 0.05
C SER A 38 -3.53 -9.24 -1.38
N GLY A 39 -2.69 -10.00 -2.08
CA GLY A 39 -2.98 -10.54 -3.40
C GLY A 39 -3.69 -11.92 -3.36
N PRO A 40 -3.88 -12.55 -4.52
CA PRO A 40 -4.51 -13.87 -4.62
C PRO A 40 -3.88 -14.90 -3.68
N GLY A 41 -4.72 -15.63 -2.93
CA GLY A 41 -4.27 -16.67 -2.00
C GLY A 41 -3.62 -16.17 -0.71
N ASN A 42 -3.63 -14.85 -0.43
CA ASN A 42 -3.24 -14.32 0.89
C ASN A 42 -4.20 -14.78 1.99
N ASN A 43 -5.50 -14.88 1.68
CA ASN A 43 -6.55 -15.39 2.57
C ASN A 43 -6.63 -14.68 3.93
N ALA A 44 -6.38 -13.36 3.99
CA ALA A 44 -6.60 -12.60 5.22
C ALA A 44 -7.99 -12.91 5.81
N HIS A 45 -8.02 -13.21 7.11
CA HIS A 45 -9.22 -13.62 7.85
C HIS A 45 -9.83 -15.00 7.48
N GLY A 46 -9.09 -15.83 6.73
CA GLY A 46 -9.49 -17.20 6.39
C GLY A 46 -8.48 -18.25 6.83
N PRO A 47 -8.78 -19.54 6.65
CA PRO A 47 -7.76 -20.59 6.73
C PRO A 47 -6.67 -20.36 5.68
N ASP A 48 -5.47 -20.84 5.99
CA ASP A 48 -4.27 -20.70 5.14
C ASP A 48 -3.85 -19.25 4.86
N GLU A 49 -4.10 -18.34 5.82
CA GLU A 49 -3.59 -16.97 5.77
C GLU A 49 -2.05 -16.96 5.66
N LYS A 50 -1.52 -16.26 4.65
CA LYS A 50 -0.08 -16.24 4.38
C LYS A 50 0.38 -15.02 3.60
N LEU A 51 1.66 -14.72 3.74
CA LEU A 51 2.31 -13.59 3.10
C LEU A 51 3.18 -14.04 1.91
N HIS A 52 3.05 -13.38 0.77
CA HIS A 52 3.97 -13.60 -0.35
C HIS A 52 5.27 -12.78 -0.16
N ILE A 53 6.30 -13.43 0.38
CA ILE A 53 7.58 -12.79 0.78
C ILE A 53 8.21 -11.94 -0.34
N PRO A 54 8.31 -12.40 -1.61
CA PRO A 54 8.88 -11.57 -2.66
C PRO A 54 8.09 -10.28 -2.92
N SER A 55 6.76 -10.33 -2.86
CA SER A 55 5.92 -9.13 -3.04
C SER A 55 6.09 -8.16 -1.87
N SER A 56 6.15 -8.66 -0.63
CA SER A 56 6.32 -7.81 0.55
C SER A 56 7.66 -7.10 0.56
N LYS A 57 8.75 -7.77 0.16
CA LYS A 57 10.05 -7.11 0.00
C LYS A 57 9.99 -5.98 -1.03
N ARG A 58 9.37 -6.21 -2.18
CA ARG A 58 9.20 -5.18 -3.23
C ARG A 58 8.33 -4.01 -2.74
N LEU A 59 7.25 -4.28 -2.01
CA LEU A 59 6.42 -3.24 -1.42
C LEU A 59 7.21 -2.38 -0.43
N THR A 60 8.01 -2.99 0.45
CA THR A 60 8.86 -2.24 1.39
C THR A 60 9.85 -1.34 0.67
N VAL A 61 10.49 -1.84 -0.39
CA VAL A 61 11.41 -1.03 -1.21
C VAL A 61 10.67 0.13 -1.89
N ALA A 62 9.48 -0.11 -2.44
CA ALA A 62 8.66 0.93 -3.03
C ALA A 62 8.26 2.02 -2.02
N LEU A 63 7.81 1.64 -0.82
CA LEU A 63 7.48 2.57 0.26
C LEU A 63 8.70 3.40 0.69
N SER A 64 9.87 2.75 0.85
CA SER A 64 11.11 3.45 1.19
C SER A 64 11.49 4.48 0.12
N ALA A 65 11.38 4.12 -1.17
CA ALA A 65 11.67 5.03 -2.27
C ALA A 65 10.66 6.19 -2.32
N THR A 66 9.38 5.94 -2.07
CA THR A 66 8.35 6.98 -1.99
C THR A 66 8.64 7.98 -0.87
N ILE A 67 8.97 7.51 0.32
CA ILE A 67 9.31 8.39 1.46
C ILE A 67 10.56 9.23 1.15
N ALA A 68 11.61 8.61 0.59
CA ALA A 68 12.80 9.33 0.17
C ALA A 68 12.47 10.45 -0.84
N ALA A 69 11.73 10.12 -1.90
CA ALA A 69 11.33 11.09 -2.92
C ALA A 69 10.44 12.22 -2.37
N ILE A 70 9.55 11.93 -1.42
CA ILE A 70 8.75 12.98 -0.76
C ILE A 70 9.64 13.88 0.09
N SER A 71 10.61 13.29 0.81
CA SER A 71 11.52 14.03 1.70
C SER A 71 12.45 14.97 0.94
N GLU A 72 12.84 14.62 -0.30
CA GLU A 72 13.66 15.46 -1.17
C GLU A 72 12.88 16.62 -1.83
N ASN A 73 11.55 16.56 -1.81
CA ASN A 73 10.66 17.59 -2.37
C ASN A 73 10.07 18.52 -1.29
N LEU A 74 10.53 18.40 -0.04
CA LEU A 74 10.29 19.33 1.07
C LEU A 74 11.45 20.32 1.19
#